data_AF-A0A124H9C5-F1
#
_entry.id   AF-A0A124H9C5-F1
#
_cell.length_a   1.000
_cell.length_b   1.000
_cell.length_c   1.000
_cell.angle_alpha   90.00
_cell.angle_beta   90.00
_cell.angle_gamma   90.00
#
_symmetry.space_group_name_H-M   'P 1'
#
loop_
_entity.id
_entity.type
_entity.pdbx_description
1 polymer ?
#
loop_
_entity_poly.entity_id
_entity_poly.type
_entity_poly.pdbx_seq_one_letter_code
_entity_poly.pdbx_strand_id
1 'polypeptide(L)'
;MPERNIEFGKYGARGIKGHEAVARQLDALATFIATPITTRRGLLARLHYLTRTEHARATAREAGLTVTDRTLRAWLEERRSPSKRNLEKIESAYRTVRRQNVSRYLLLRLTREGRGTRVEFHPLNQSQVPRPRQRAVEYRTLNVRHWDRVVRAWAAGDDAALDEAWVNDVVVDLGSQWGEYEFVTAIGFAA
;
A
#
# COMPACT_ATOMS: atom_id res chain seq x y z
N MET A 1 -2.16 22.37 -14.50
CA MET A 1 -2.48 21.21 -13.67
C MET A 1 -3.98 21.01 -13.78
N PRO A 2 -4.52 19.88 -14.31
CA PRO A 2 -5.95 19.66 -14.23
C PRO A 2 -6.37 19.64 -12.76
N GLU A 3 -7.51 20.27 -12.46
CA GLU A 3 -8.02 20.44 -11.11
C GLU A 3 -8.35 19.08 -10.49
N ARG A 4 -7.80 18.78 -9.32
CA ARG A 4 -8.17 17.61 -8.52
C ARG A 4 -9.68 17.63 -8.27
N ASN A 5 -10.35 16.48 -8.32
CA ASN A 5 -11.80 16.43 -8.17
C ASN A 5 -12.21 16.80 -6.73
N ILE A 6 -12.84 17.97 -6.57
CA ILE A 6 -13.22 18.54 -5.26
C ILE A 6 -14.47 17.85 -4.68
N GLU A 7 -15.35 17.28 -5.52
CA GLU A 7 -16.64 16.70 -5.12
C GLU A 7 -16.84 15.26 -5.65
N PHE A 8 -15.82 14.41 -5.53
CA PHE A 8 -15.95 13.02 -5.97
C PHE A 8 -17.12 12.31 -5.28
N GLY A 9 -17.91 11.57 -6.06
CA GLY A 9 -19.07 10.84 -5.57
C GLY A 9 -20.39 11.61 -5.51
N LYS A 10 -20.41 12.94 -5.76
CA LYS A 10 -21.64 13.77 -5.75
C LYS A 10 -22.81 13.19 -6.55
N TYR A 11 -22.51 12.52 -7.67
CA TYR A 11 -23.52 11.90 -8.54
C TYR A 11 -23.57 10.38 -8.44
N GLY A 12 -23.03 9.76 -7.38
CA GLY A 12 -23.04 8.30 -7.19
C GLY A 12 -21.87 7.55 -7.84
N ALA A 13 -20.86 8.28 -8.33
CA ALA A 13 -19.59 7.69 -8.77
C ALA A 13 -18.89 6.99 -7.60
N ARG A 14 -18.33 5.79 -7.85
CA ARG A 14 -17.61 5.00 -6.84
C ARG A 14 -16.22 4.61 -7.33
N GLY A 15 -15.25 4.70 -6.43
CA GLY A 15 -13.85 4.39 -6.71
C GLY A 15 -12.98 4.72 -5.50
N ILE A 16 -11.71 4.37 -5.60
CA ILE A 16 -10.66 4.72 -4.65
C ILE A 16 -9.61 5.54 -5.37
N LYS A 17 -8.80 6.29 -4.63
CA LYS A 17 -7.68 7.02 -5.24
C LYS A 17 -6.70 6.02 -5.88
N GLY A 18 -6.11 6.43 -7.01
CA GLY A 18 -5.14 5.59 -7.72
C GLY A 18 -3.99 5.12 -6.82
N HIS A 19 -3.42 6.02 -6.02
CA HIS A 19 -2.29 5.69 -5.15
C HIS A 19 -2.65 4.66 -4.07
N GLU A 20 -3.87 4.71 -3.53
CA GLU A 20 -4.38 3.69 -2.62
C GLU A 20 -4.53 2.32 -3.30
N ALA A 21 -5.02 2.29 -4.55
CA ALA A 21 -5.12 1.06 -5.32
C ALA A 21 -3.73 0.45 -5.59
N VAL A 22 -2.73 1.29 -5.90
CA VAL A 22 -1.33 0.86 -6.03
C VAL A 22 -0.77 0.33 -4.72
N ALA A 23 -1.01 1.02 -3.60
CA ALA A 23 -0.56 0.58 -2.28
C ALA A 23 -1.07 -0.83 -1.96
N ARG A 24 -2.32 -1.15 -2.31
CA ARG A 24 -2.91 -2.48 -2.15
C ARG A 24 -2.22 -3.54 -3.01
N GLN A 25 -1.85 -3.22 -4.25
CA GLN A 25 -1.09 -4.13 -5.11
C GLN A 25 0.32 -4.38 -4.58
N LEU A 26 1.02 -3.33 -4.15
CA LEU A 26 2.34 -3.46 -3.53
C LEU A 26 2.28 -4.27 -2.23
N ASP A 27 1.23 -4.08 -1.43
CA ASP A 27 0.95 -4.87 -0.23
C ASP A 27 0.72 -6.35 -0.55
N ALA A 28 0.00 -6.66 -1.65
CA ALA A 28 -0.18 -8.04 -2.10
C ALA A 28 1.15 -8.69 -2.50
N LEU A 29 2.03 -7.94 -3.18
CA LEU A 29 3.36 -8.39 -3.59
C LEU A 29 4.36 -8.52 -2.42
N ALA A 30 4.13 -7.83 -1.30
CA ALA A 30 4.96 -7.92 -0.10
C ALA A 30 4.80 -9.25 0.67
N THR A 31 3.73 -10.01 0.38
CA THR A 31 3.40 -11.31 0.95
C THR A 31 3.44 -11.28 2.48
N PHE A 32 2.51 -10.55 3.09
CA PHE A 32 2.38 -10.47 4.54
C PHE A 32 1.95 -11.81 5.18
N ILE A 33 2.12 -11.93 6.49
CA ILE A 33 1.61 -13.06 7.27
C ILE A 33 0.08 -13.08 7.17
N ALA A 34 -0.45 -14.05 6.41
CA ALA A 34 -1.88 -14.24 6.17
C ALA A 34 -2.66 -14.59 7.45
N THR A 35 -2.04 -15.31 8.38
CA THR A 35 -2.66 -15.70 9.64
C THR A 35 -3.02 -14.44 10.46
N PRO A 36 -4.28 -14.26 10.91
CA PRO A 36 -4.70 -13.08 11.64
C PRO A 36 -3.93 -12.88 12.95
N ILE A 37 -3.60 -11.63 13.26
CA ILE A 37 -2.86 -11.27 14.48
C ILE A 37 -3.61 -11.63 15.78
N THR A 38 -4.93 -11.74 15.72
CA THR A 38 -5.78 -12.15 16.85
C THR A 38 -5.62 -13.63 17.20
N THR A 39 -5.00 -14.43 16.34
CA THR A 39 -4.67 -15.83 16.64
C THR A 39 -3.28 -15.92 17.26
N ARG A 40 -3.08 -16.92 18.13
CA ARG A 40 -1.77 -17.22 18.75
C ARG A 40 -0.65 -17.32 17.71
N ARG A 41 -0.86 -18.11 16.64
CA ARG A 41 0.12 -18.29 15.56
C ARG A 41 0.43 -16.97 14.84
N GLY A 42 -0.59 -16.18 14.54
CA GLY A 42 -0.42 -14.91 13.83
C GLY A 42 0.29 -13.85 14.67
N LEU A 43 0.02 -13.80 15.98
CA LEU A 43 0.72 -12.94 16.93
C LEU A 43 2.20 -13.33 17.04
N LEU A 44 2.50 -14.59 17.35
CA LEU A 44 3.88 -15.05 17.56
C LEU A 44 4.72 -14.90 16.30
N ALA A 45 4.17 -15.17 15.11
CA ALA A 45 4.89 -14.99 13.85
C ALA A 45 5.37 -13.54 13.65
N ARG A 46 4.54 -12.56 14.01
CA ARG A 46 4.89 -11.13 13.92
C ARG A 46 5.87 -10.71 14.99
N LEU A 47 5.67 -11.17 16.24
CA LEU A 47 6.62 -10.90 17.31
C LEU A 47 8.00 -11.47 16.97
N HIS A 48 8.09 -12.73 16.54
CA HIS A 48 9.35 -13.32 16.09
C HIS A 48 9.97 -12.55 14.93
N TYR A 49 9.17 -12.10 13.94
CA TYR A 49 9.69 -11.29 12.84
C TYR A 49 10.32 -9.98 13.35
N LEU A 50 9.63 -9.29 14.26
CA LEU A 50 10.05 -8.00 14.80
C LEU A 50 11.18 -8.11 15.83
N THR A 51 11.34 -9.27 16.49
CA THR A 51 12.28 -9.40 17.61
C THR A 51 13.41 -10.41 17.39
N ARG A 52 13.55 -10.96 16.18
CA ARG A 52 14.54 -12.01 15.87
C ARG A 52 15.98 -11.58 16.15
N THR A 53 16.31 -10.34 15.85
CA THR A 53 17.66 -9.77 16.03
C THR A 53 17.58 -8.44 16.76
N GLU A 54 18.70 -7.95 17.28
CA GLU A 54 18.77 -6.61 17.88
C GLU A 54 18.43 -5.52 16.86
N HIS A 55 18.95 -5.64 15.64
CA HIS A 55 18.61 -4.74 14.55
C HIS A 55 17.10 -4.73 14.27
N ALA A 56 16.46 -5.91 14.16
CA ALA A 56 15.01 -5.98 13.95
C ALA A 56 14.23 -5.32 15.09
N ARG A 57 14.70 -5.47 16.35
CA ARG A 57 14.10 -4.80 17.51
C ARG A 57 14.23 -3.28 17.43
N ALA A 58 15.40 -2.76 17.02
CA ALA A 58 15.60 -1.33 16.83
C ALA A 58 14.64 -0.78 15.76
N THR A 59 14.59 -1.40 14.58
CA THR A 59 13.67 -1.02 13.50
C THR A 59 12.20 -1.13 13.92
N ALA A 60 11.83 -2.16 14.69
CA ALA A 60 10.48 -2.29 15.23
C ALA A 60 10.11 -1.13 16.16
N ARG A 61 11.05 -0.67 17.00
CA ARG A 61 10.85 0.49 17.89
C ARG A 61 10.70 1.79 17.10
N GLU A 62 11.54 2.01 16.09
CA GLU A 62 11.42 3.13 15.16
C GLU A 62 10.07 3.12 14.44
N ALA A 63 9.57 1.93 14.10
CA ALA A 63 8.23 1.72 13.54
C ALA A 63 7.08 1.81 14.56
N GLY A 64 7.34 2.23 15.80
CA GLY A 64 6.32 2.53 16.81
C GLY A 64 6.00 1.39 17.80
N LEU A 65 6.77 0.29 17.82
CA LEU A 65 6.65 -0.75 18.84
C LEU A 65 7.28 -0.28 20.17
N THR A 66 6.53 0.52 20.93
CA THR A 66 7.03 1.24 22.12
C THR A 66 6.91 0.48 23.45
N VAL A 67 6.62 -0.82 23.42
CA VAL A 67 6.49 -1.62 24.65
C VAL A 67 7.83 -2.04 25.24
N THR A 68 7.85 -2.30 26.55
CA THR A 68 9.08 -2.71 27.25
C THR A 68 9.51 -4.13 26.87
N ASP A 69 10.82 -4.40 26.94
CA ASP A 69 11.38 -5.73 26.65
C ASP A 69 10.79 -6.82 27.55
N ARG A 70 10.50 -6.49 28.81
CA ARG A 70 9.78 -7.38 29.74
C ARG A 70 8.40 -7.77 29.21
N THR A 71 7.67 -6.81 28.64
CA THR A 71 6.34 -7.04 28.09
C THR A 71 6.42 -7.88 26.82
N LEU A 72 7.34 -7.56 25.91
CA LEU A 72 7.59 -8.35 24.71
C LEU A 72 7.94 -9.80 25.06
N ARG A 73 8.82 -10.00 26.05
CA ARG A 73 9.20 -11.33 26.53
C ARG A 73 8.01 -12.09 27.12
N ALA A 74 7.12 -11.42 27.87
CA ALA A 74 5.91 -12.04 28.40
C ALA A 74 4.94 -12.49 27.29
N TRP A 75 4.86 -11.75 26.18
CA TRP A 75 4.04 -12.15 25.02
C TRP A 75 4.67 -13.29 24.21
N LEU A 76 6.00 -13.25 24.00
CA LEU A 76 6.75 -14.30 23.32
C LEU A 76 6.70 -15.64 24.06
N GLU A 77 6.77 -15.59 25.40
CA GLU A 77 6.62 -16.77 26.26
C GLU A 77 5.15 -17.09 26.58
N GLU A 78 4.22 -16.38 25.95
CA GLU A 78 2.77 -16.62 26.04
C GLU A 78 2.17 -16.52 27.45
N ARG A 79 2.92 -15.93 28.39
CA ARG A 79 2.48 -15.71 29.77
C ARG A 79 1.38 -14.65 29.86
N ARG A 80 1.23 -13.81 28.84
CA ARG A 80 0.22 -12.75 28.74
C ARG A 80 -0.21 -12.53 27.28
N SER A 81 -1.42 -12.06 27.08
CA SER A 81 -1.92 -11.62 25.77
C SER A 81 -1.87 -10.08 25.64
N PRO A 82 -1.53 -9.54 24.45
CA PRO A 82 -1.65 -8.10 24.20
C PRO A 82 -3.11 -7.64 24.19
N SER A 83 -3.36 -6.40 24.60
CA SER A 83 -4.66 -5.74 24.40
C SER A 83 -4.90 -5.44 22.91
N LYS A 84 -6.15 -5.15 22.52
CA LYS A 84 -6.51 -4.76 21.14
C LYS A 84 -5.61 -3.64 20.59
N ARG A 85 -5.40 -2.58 21.38
CA ARG A 85 -4.51 -1.46 21.03
C ARG A 85 -3.05 -1.92 20.78
N ASN A 86 -2.57 -2.88 21.56
CA ASN A 86 -1.23 -3.42 21.36
C ASN A 86 -1.16 -4.34 20.14
N LEU A 87 -2.21 -5.10 19.82
CA LEU A 87 -2.29 -5.85 18.57
C LEU A 87 -2.21 -4.90 17.37
N GLU A 88 -2.95 -3.79 17.38
CA GLU A 88 -2.89 -2.78 16.30
C GLU A 88 -1.47 -2.21 16.14
N LYS A 89 -0.78 -1.89 17.24
CA LYS A 89 0.62 -1.44 17.20
C LYS A 89 1.57 -2.50 16.65
N ILE A 90 1.41 -3.76 17.04
CA ILE A 90 2.24 -4.87 16.53
C ILE A 90 1.99 -5.07 15.03
N GLU A 91 0.74 -5.04 14.57
CA GLU A 91 0.38 -5.16 13.16
C GLU A 91 0.96 -4.01 12.34
N SER A 92 0.83 -2.78 12.83
CA SER A 92 1.37 -1.58 12.18
C SER A 92 2.89 -1.64 12.07
N ALA A 93 3.60 -1.90 13.19
CA ALA A 93 5.05 -2.04 13.18
C ALA A 93 5.51 -3.18 12.26
N TYR A 94 4.85 -4.34 12.30
CA TYR A 94 5.12 -5.46 11.41
C TYR A 94 5.02 -5.06 9.94
N ARG A 95 3.93 -4.39 9.54
CA ARG A 95 3.74 -3.95 8.15
C ARG A 95 4.83 -2.99 7.73
N THR A 96 5.13 -1.97 8.54
CA THR A 96 6.19 -0.98 8.24
C THR A 96 7.54 -1.66 8.03
N VAL A 97 7.99 -2.46 9.01
CA VAL A 97 9.29 -3.16 8.91
C VAL A 97 9.32 -4.11 7.71
N ARG A 98 8.22 -4.82 7.45
CA ARG A 98 8.13 -5.73 6.30
C ARG A 98 8.23 -4.98 4.97
N ARG A 99 7.52 -3.87 4.80
CA ARG A 99 7.57 -3.05 3.58
C ARG A 99 8.98 -2.52 3.34
N GLN A 100 9.64 -1.99 4.38
CA GLN A 100 11.03 -1.54 4.31
C GLN A 100 11.96 -2.66 3.85
N ASN A 101 11.85 -3.85 4.46
CA ASN A 101 12.72 -4.99 4.15
C ASN A 101 12.55 -5.53 2.72
N VAL A 102 11.32 -5.52 2.18
CA VAL A 102 11.05 -6.03 0.82
C VAL A 102 11.20 -4.98 -0.27
N SER A 103 11.24 -3.69 0.09
CA SER A 103 11.23 -2.56 -0.86
C SER A 103 12.28 -2.69 -1.97
N ARG A 104 13.53 -3.00 -1.62
CA ARG A 104 14.63 -3.16 -2.60
C ARG A 104 14.35 -4.27 -3.60
N TYR A 105 13.87 -5.43 -3.13
CA TYR A 105 13.54 -6.55 -4.00
C TYR A 105 12.32 -6.23 -4.88
N LEU A 106 11.30 -5.59 -4.29
CA LEU A 106 10.09 -5.20 -5.01
C LEU A 106 10.39 -4.21 -6.12
N LEU A 107 11.25 -3.22 -5.86
CA LEU A 107 11.72 -2.26 -6.85
C LEU A 107 12.41 -2.96 -8.03
N LEU A 108 13.36 -3.86 -7.76
CA LEU A 108 14.04 -4.64 -8.80
C LEU A 108 13.04 -5.44 -9.65
N ARG A 109 12.07 -6.09 -8.98
CA ARG A 109 11.02 -6.86 -9.64
C ARG A 109 10.15 -5.98 -10.54
N LEU A 110 9.78 -4.77 -10.11
CA LEU A 110 8.88 -3.89 -10.86
C LEU A 110 9.58 -3.20 -12.03
N THR A 111 10.85 -2.84 -11.86
CA THR A 111 11.65 -2.22 -12.92
C THR A 111 12.01 -3.21 -14.04
N ARG A 112 12.11 -4.52 -13.74
CA ARG A 112 12.35 -5.59 -14.74
C ARG A 112 13.49 -5.27 -15.70
N GLU A 113 14.65 -4.88 -15.17
CA GLU A 113 15.83 -4.50 -15.97
C GLU A 113 15.54 -3.37 -16.98
N GLY A 114 14.66 -2.43 -16.62
CA GLY A 114 14.26 -1.30 -17.46
C GLY A 114 13.08 -1.59 -18.39
N ARG A 115 12.62 -2.85 -18.48
CA ARG A 115 11.38 -3.18 -19.21
C ARG A 115 10.16 -2.56 -18.54
N GLY A 116 10.17 -2.40 -17.22
CA GLY A 116 9.06 -1.88 -16.44
C GLY A 116 7.94 -2.90 -16.25
N THR A 117 6.89 -2.47 -15.56
CA THR A 117 5.69 -3.26 -15.29
C THR A 117 4.51 -2.67 -16.05
N ARG A 118 3.75 -3.52 -16.74
CA ARG A 118 2.48 -3.09 -17.34
C ARG A 118 1.45 -2.93 -16.22
N VAL A 119 0.95 -1.71 -16.09
CA VAL A 119 -0.08 -1.32 -15.15
C VAL A 119 -1.39 -1.09 -15.88
N GLU A 120 -2.44 -1.64 -15.31
CA GLU A 120 -3.80 -1.64 -15.81
C GLU A 120 -4.65 -0.71 -14.95
N PHE A 121 -5.36 0.21 -15.59
CA PHE A 121 -6.22 1.21 -14.94
C PHE A 121 -7.67 0.85 -15.22
N HIS A 122 -8.38 0.45 -14.18
CA HIS A 122 -9.82 0.17 -14.27
C HIS A 122 -10.60 1.43 -13.89
N PRO A 123 -11.42 1.97 -14.79
CA PRO A 123 -12.11 3.23 -14.57
C PRO A 123 -13.04 3.15 -13.35
N LEU A 124 -13.33 4.32 -12.79
CA LEU A 124 -14.31 4.46 -11.71
C LEU A 124 -15.69 3.92 -12.12
N ASN A 125 -16.45 3.43 -11.13
CA ASN A 125 -17.77 2.86 -11.35
C ASN A 125 -18.83 3.96 -11.43
N GLN A 126 -19.51 4.05 -12.58
CA GLN A 126 -20.58 5.00 -12.85
C GLN A 126 -21.98 4.38 -12.87
N SER A 127 -22.17 3.15 -12.38
CA SER A 127 -23.47 2.44 -12.48
C SER A 127 -24.60 3.12 -11.70
N GLN A 128 -24.28 3.95 -10.72
CA GLN A 128 -25.23 4.75 -9.94
C GLN A 128 -25.27 6.22 -10.39
N VAL A 129 -24.52 6.57 -11.45
CA VAL A 129 -24.51 7.93 -12.00
C VAL A 129 -25.66 8.10 -12.97
N PRO A 130 -26.48 9.18 -12.87
CA PRO A 130 -27.53 9.46 -13.84
C PRO A 130 -26.97 9.54 -15.27
N ARG A 131 -27.61 8.87 -16.24
CA ARG A 131 -27.14 8.74 -17.64
C ARG A 131 -26.60 10.04 -18.27
N PRO A 132 -27.26 11.21 -18.14
CA PRO A 132 -26.76 12.45 -18.75
C PRO A 132 -25.39 12.92 -18.20
N ARG A 133 -25.02 12.46 -17.00
CA ARG A 133 -23.77 12.82 -16.30
C ARG A 133 -22.69 11.75 -16.44
N GLN A 134 -23.01 10.59 -17.03
CA GLN A 134 -22.01 9.57 -17.29
C GLN A 134 -21.02 10.06 -18.34
N ARG A 135 -19.77 9.61 -18.20
CA ARG A 135 -18.69 9.85 -19.16
C ARG A 135 -18.13 8.51 -19.64
N ALA A 136 -17.79 8.44 -20.91
CA ALA A 136 -17.05 7.30 -21.44
C ALA A 136 -15.60 7.41 -20.92
N VAL A 137 -15.26 6.60 -19.92
CA VAL A 137 -13.91 6.46 -19.40
C VAL A 137 -13.49 5.02 -19.68
N GLU A 138 -12.44 4.86 -20.47
CA GLU A 138 -12.01 3.57 -20.97
C GLU A 138 -11.09 2.84 -19.99
N TYR A 139 -10.90 1.55 -20.24
CA TYR A 139 -9.80 0.83 -19.64
C TYR A 139 -8.48 1.28 -20.27
N ARG A 140 -7.44 1.50 -19.46
CA ARG A 140 -6.12 1.93 -19.95
C ARG A 140 -5.01 1.05 -19.42
N THR A 141 -3.94 0.98 -20.21
CA THR A 141 -2.70 0.36 -19.77
C THR A 141 -1.54 1.30 -19.97
N LEU A 142 -0.61 1.31 -19.03
CA LEU A 142 0.65 2.04 -19.11
C LEU A 142 1.80 1.10 -18.74
N ASN A 143 2.94 1.25 -19.40
CA ASN A 143 4.13 0.51 -19.00
C ASN A 143 5.04 1.38 -18.12
N VAL A 144 5.00 1.13 -16.82
CA VAL A 144 5.65 1.97 -15.80
C VAL A 144 7.08 1.52 -15.57
N ARG A 145 8.03 2.44 -15.76
CA ARG A 145 9.48 2.18 -15.61
C ARG A 145 10.10 2.87 -14.40
N HIS A 146 9.47 3.92 -13.88
CA HIS A 146 9.97 4.70 -12.76
C HIS A 146 9.21 4.33 -11.48
N TRP A 147 9.72 3.35 -10.74
CA TRP A 147 9.09 2.85 -9.52
C TRP A 147 9.73 3.36 -8.23
N ASP A 148 10.92 3.96 -8.32
CA ASP A 148 11.76 4.30 -7.16
C ASP A 148 11.04 5.15 -6.12
N ARG A 149 10.37 6.23 -6.55
CA ARG A 149 9.68 7.15 -5.65
C ARG A 149 8.40 6.55 -5.07
N VAL A 150 7.64 5.84 -5.90
CA VAL A 150 6.42 5.11 -5.51
C VAL A 150 6.73 4.04 -4.45
N VAL A 151 7.74 3.19 -4.70
CA VAL A 151 8.13 2.12 -3.77
C VAL A 151 8.71 2.72 -2.48
N ARG A 152 9.48 3.81 -2.56
CA ARG A 152 10.01 4.51 -1.39
C ARG A 152 8.89 5.06 -0.51
N ALA A 153 7.92 5.77 -1.09
CA ALA A 153 6.79 6.33 -0.34
C ALA A 153 5.92 5.23 0.28
N TRP A 154 5.61 4.18 -0.48
CA TRP A 154 4.91 3.00 0.02
C TRP A 154 5.64 2.33 1.19
N ALA A 155 6.97 2.16 1.08
CA ALA A 155 7.78 1.54 2.12
C ALA A 155 7.85 2.38 3.39
N ALA A 156 7.82 3.71 3.27
CA ALA A 156 7.75 4.64 4.39
C ALA A 156 6.35 4.72 5.03
N GLY A 157 5.31 4.23 4.34
CA GLY A 157 3.92 4.43 4.76
C GLY A 157 3.46 5.89 4.63
N ASP A 158 4.12 6.67 3.75
CA ASP A 158 3.81 8.07 3.51
C ASP A 158 2.79 8.16 2.37
N ASP A 159 1.51 8.27 2.75
CA ASP A 159 0.39 8.31 1.79
C ASP A 159 0.42 9.55 0.90
N ALA A 160 0.83 10.70 1.44
CA ALA A 160 0.91 11.95 0.70
C ALA A 160 2.04 11.90 -0.33
N ALA A 161 3.22 11.42 0.05
CA ALA A 161 4.32 11.22 -0.89
C ALA A 161 3.98 10.14 -1.93
N LEU A 162 3.16 9.14 -1.58
CA LEU A 162 2.72 8.11 -2.50
C LEU A 162 1.72 8.66 -3.52
N ASP A 163 0.74 9.47 -3.10
CA ASP A 163 -0.17 10.22 -3.99
C ASP A 163 0.62 11.08 -4.96
N GLU A 164 1.57 11.86 -4.45
CA GLU A 164 2.38 12.74 -5.26
C GLU A 164 3.24 11.98 -6.27
N ALA A 165 3.96 10.95 -5.84
CA ALA A 165 4.79 10.12 -6.72
C ALA A 165 3.94 9.39 -7.77
N TRP A 166 2.77 8.88 -7.38
CA TRP A 166 1.88 8.20 -8.30
C TRP A 166 1.37 9.14 -9.39
N VAL A 167 0.93 10.34 -9.02
CA VAL A 167 0.41 11.32 -9.97
C VAL A 167 1.51 11.84 -10.90
N ASN A 168 2.64 12.28 -10.32
CA ASN A 168 3.67 13.01 -11.06
C ASN A 168 4.64 12.13 -11.82
N ASP A 169 4.84 10.87 -11.40
CA ASP A 169 5.86 10.00 -12.01
C ASP A 169 5.24 8.88 -12.87
N VAL A 170 3.93 8.61 -12.71
CA VAL A 170 3.26 7.50 -13.41
C VAL A 170 2.03 7.96 -14.17
N VAL A 171 1.06 8.54 -13.47
CA VAL A 171 -0.25 8.87 -14.07
C VAL A 171 -0.14 9.97 -15.13
N VAL A 172 0.81 10.89 -14.98
CA VAL A 172 1.08 11.95 -15.98
C VAL A 172 1.36 11.39 -17.38
N ASP A 173 1.94 10.18 -17.50
CA ASP A 173 2.23 9.53 -18.78
C ASP A 173 0.97 9.05 -19.51
N LEU A 174 -0.20 9.08 -18.87
CA LEU A 174 -1.50 8.87 -19.54
C LEU A 174 -1.89 10.06 -20.43
N GLY A 175 -1.17 11.19 -20.34
CA GLY A 175 -1.42 12.40 -21.14
C GLY A 175 -2.56 13.24 -20.58
N SER A 176 -3.25 13.98 -21.45
CA SER A 176 -4.28 14.96 -21.06
C SER A 176 -5.48 14.37 -20.28
N GLN A 177 -5.70 13.06 -20.39
CA GLN A 177 -6.82 12.34 -19.75
C GLN A 177 -6.46 11.78 -18.36
N TRP A 178 -5.26 12.04 -17.84
CA TRP A 178 -4.82 11.43 -16.60
C TRP A 178 -5.76 11.71 -15.41
N GLY A 179 -6.40 12.88 -15.38
CA GLY A 179 -7.37 13.26 -14.35
C GLY A 179 -8.61 12.37 -14.28
N GLU A 180 -8.95 11.66 -15.37
CA GLU A 180 -10.04 10.67 -15.39
C GLU A 180 -9.70 9.43 -14.54
N TYR A 181 -8.42 9.21 -14.24
CA TYR A 181 -7.89 8.09 -13.47
C TYR A 181 -7.40 8.50 -12.08
N GLU A 182 -7.74 9.71 -11.61
CA GLU A 182 -7.54 10.10 -10.20
C GLU A 182 -8.24 9.11 -9.26
N PHE A 183 -9.45 8.68 -9.65
CA PHE A 183 -10.21 7.63 -8.99
C PHE A 183 -10.40 6.43 -9.92
N VAL A 184 -10.19 5.25 -9.36
CA VAL A 184 -10.23 3.97 -10.08
C VAL A 184 -11.04 2.96 -9.28
N THR A 185 -11.56 1.94 -9.95
CA THR A 185 -12.11 0.76 -9.25
C THR A 185 -10.99 -0.17 -8.79
N ALA A 186 -9.95 -0.32 -9.61
CA ALA A 186 -8.80 -1.14 -9.34
C ALA A 186 -7.59 -0.70 -10.18
N ILE A 187 -6.40 -1.11 -9.71
CA ILE A 187 -5.18 -1.11 -10.52
C ILE A 187 -4.67 -2.55 -10.58
N GLY A 188 -4.33 -3.01 -11.78
CA GLY A 188 -3.74 -4.32 -12.04
C GLY A 188 -2.27 -4.20 -12.41
N PHE A 189 -1.43 -5.14 -11.95
CA PHE A 189 -0.04 -5.26 -12.41
C PHE A 189 0.08 -6.55 -13.24
N ALA A 190 0.33 -6.40 -14.54
CA ALA A 190 0.72 -7.49 -15.42
C ALA A 190 2.26 -7.66 -15.33
N ALA A 191 2.72 -8.14 -14.17
CA ALA A 191 4.14 -8.33 -13.82
C ALA A 191 4.62 -9.75 -14.14
#